data_AF-A0A7K6AG32-F1
#
_entry.id   AF-A0A7K6AG32-F1
#
_cell.length_a   1.000
_cell.length_b   1.000
_cell.length_c   1.000
_cell.angle_alpha   90.00
_cell.angle_beta   90.00
_cell.angle_gamma   90.00
#
_symmetry.space_group_name_H-M   'P 1'
#
loop_
_entity.id
_entity.type
_entity.pdbx_description
1 polymer ?
#
loop_
_entity_poly.entity_id
_entity_poly.type
_entity_poly.pdbx_seq_one_letter_code
_entity_poly.pdbx_strand_id
1 'polypeptide(L)'
;RMPVSVTTVDRWQRASAAFSLSFLSLVFSITAFGSSYWCEGTRKVAKPFCTGQSNGDHCIRFNSPDANDSNAVQYIWETGDDKFVERKFHAGIWYSCEEIVNEGEKCRSFISLTPAADRGVLWLSIISELLYIILLLTGAILMAVEMCYYSTVIDRLKINAFSAVVTVLAG
;
A
#
# COMPACT_ATOMS: atom_id res chain seq x y z
N ARG A 1 -40.49 31.86 23.55
CA ARG A 1 -39.24 32.16 22.79
C ARG A 1 -38.16 31.22 23.30
N MET A 2 -37.89 30.12 22.61
CA MET A 2 -36.70 29.30 22.90
C MET A 2 -35.45 30.07 22.43
N PRO A 3 -34.32 29.97 23.14
CA PRO A 3 -33.10 30.66 22.74
C PRO A 3 -32.54 29.98 21.48
N VAL A 4 -32.59 30.71 20.38
CA VAL A 4 -32.13 30.29 19.04
C VAL A 4 -30.62 29.98 19.00
N SER A 5 -29.86 30.41 20.02
CA SER A 5 -28.40 30.26 20.11
C SER A 5 -27.89 28.84 20.39
N VAL A 6 -28.68 27.96 20.99
CA VAL A 6 -28.22 26.59 21.33
C VAL A 6 -28.09 25.73 20.06
N THR A 7 -28.95 25.97 19.06
CA THR A 7 -29.00 25.16 17.83
C THR A 7 -27.89 25.42 16.82
N THR A 8 -27.20 26.55 16.89
CA THR A 8 -26.15 26.93 15.95
C THR A 8 -24.77 26.41 16.37
N VAL A 9 -24.48 26.39 17.67
CA VAL A 9 -23.22 25.85 18.23
C VAL A 9 -23.13 24.34 17.99
N ASP A 10 -24.20 23.58 18.30
CA ASP A 10 -24.25 22.14 18.06
C ASP A 10 -24.09 21.78 16.57
N ARG A 11 -24.61 22.63 15.68
CA ARG A 11 -24.53 22.43 14.23
C ARG A 11 -23.14 22.71 13.68
N TRP A 12 -22.46 23.73 14.19
CA TRP A 12 -21.10 24.07 13.78
C TRP A 12 -20.08 23.04 14.29
N GLN A 13 -20.27 22.52 15.51
CA GLN A 13 -19.49 21.40 16.03
C GLN A 13 -19.66 20.14 15.17
N ARG A 14 -20.89 19.80 14.75
CA ARG A 14 -21.14 18.65 13.88
C ARG A 14 -20.51 18.81 12.49
N ALA A 15 -20.62 19.98 11.88
CA ALA A 15 -20.01 20.25 10.57
C ALA A 15 -18.47 20.24 10.65
N SER A 16 -17.90 20.84 11.70
CA SER A 16 -16.46 20.79 11.94
C SER A 16 -15.95 19.38 12.17
N ALA A 17 -16.67 18.57 12.96
CA ALA A 17 -16.29 17.17 13.19
C ALA A 17 -16.35 16.36 11.89
N ALA A 18 -17.40 16.53 11.08
CA ALA A 18 -17.53 15.86 9.80
C ALA A 18 -16.40 16.26 8.83
N PHE A 19 -16.07 17.54 8.75
CA PHE A 19 -14.94 18.01 7.94
C PHE A 19 -13.60 17.43 8.41
N SER A 20 -13.32 17.46 9.72
CA SER A 20 -12.09 16.88 10.27
C SER A 20 -11.98 15.37 10.00
N LEU A 21 -13.09 14.63 10.13
CA LEU A 21 -13.12 13.20 9.84
C LEU A 21 -12.89 12.92 8.34
N SER A 22 -13.52 13.67 7.45
CA SER A 22 -13.29 13.54 6.00
C SER A 22 -11.84 13.88 5.61
N PHE A 23 -11.26 14.90 6.25
CA PHE A 23 -9.86 15.25 6.04
C PHE A 23 -8.90 14.16 6.54
N LEU A 24 -9.14 13.61 7.74
CA LEU A 24 -8.36 12.48 8.26
C LEU A 24 -8.49 11.24 7.37
N SER A 25 -9.70 10.94 6.89
CA SER A 25 -9.96 9.85 5.95
C SER A 25 -9.17 10.02 4.66
N LEU A 26 -9.12 11.25 4.13
CA LEU A 26 -8.33 11.58 2.96
C LEU A 26 -6.84 11.33 3.20
N VAL A 27 -6.30 11.85 4.30
CA VAL A 27 -4.88 11.69 4.65
C VAL A 27 -4.54 10.21 4.76
N PHE A 28 -5.33 9.43 5.51
CA PHE A 28 -5.12 7.99 5.63
C PHE A 28 -5.21 7.26 4.30
N SER A 29 -6.13 7.65 3.41
CA SER A 29 -6.27 7.03 2.09
C SER A 29 -5.05 7.31 1.20
N ILE A 30 -4.55 8.55 1.21
CA ILE A 30 -3.32 8.93 0.49
C ILE A 30 -2.09 8.20 1.07
N THR A 31 -1.99 8.13 2.40
CA THR A 31 -0.91 7.39 3.07
C THR A 31 -0.97 5.90 2.75
N ALA A 32 -2.16 5.30 2.76
CA ALA A 32 -2.35 3.89 2.38
C ALA A 32 -1.93 3.67 0.92
N PHE A 33 -2.38 4.51 -0.01
CA PHE A 33 -2.04 4.42 -1.43
C PHE A 33 -0.52 4.53 -1.70
N GLY A 34 0.19 5.36 -0.94
CA GLY A 34 1.65 5.50 -1.02
C GLY A 34 2.43 4.45 -0.22
N SER A 35 1.78 3.72 0.68
CA SER A 35 2.44 2.76 1.56
C SER A 35 2.89 1.51 0.79
N SER A 36 4.04 0.97 1.20
CA SER A 36 4.59 -0.31 0.73
C SER A 36 4.18 -1.50 1.60
N TYR A 37 3.22 -1.31 2.52
CA TYR A 37 2.78 -2.29 3.52
C TYR A 37 1.33 -2.73 3.33
N TRP A 38 0.90 -2.96 2.08
CA TRP A 38 -0.43 -3.51 1.80
C TRP A 38 -0.50 -4.98 2.18
N CYS A 39 0.56 -5.70 1.81
CA CYS A 39 0.73 -7.11 2.12
C CYS A 39 2.12 -7.30 2.72
N GLU A 40 2.17 -7.73 3.97
CA GLU A 40 3.39 -8.19 4.62
C GLU A 40 3.32 -9.71 4.76
N GLY A 41 4.41 -10.39 4.45
CA GLY A 41 4.46 -11.83 4.58
C GLY A 41 5.87 -12.38 4.49
N THR A 42 5.96 -13.68 4.71
CA THR A 42 7.18 -14.45 4.49
C THR A 42 6.99 -15.41 3.35
N ARG A 43 8.01 -15.55 2.50
CA ARG A 43 8.04 -16.51 1.40
C ARG A 43 9.32 -17.33 1.48
N LYS A 44 9.18 -18.65 1.33
CA LYS A 44 10.31 -19.54 1.09
C LYS A 44 10.82 -19.33 -0.35
N VAL A 45 12.04 -18.83 -0.49
CA VAL A 45 12.72 -18.65 -1.78
C VAL A 45 13.95 -19.54 -1.79
N ALA A 46 14.30 -20.10 -2.96
CA ALA A 46 15.51 -20.91 -3.08
C ALA A 46 16.74 -20.06 -2.70
N LYS A 47 17.63 -20.63 -1.88
CA LYS A 47 18.89 -19.98 -1.49
C LYS A 47 19.69 -19.63 -2.75
N PRO A 48 20.28 -18.42 -2.85
CA PRO A 48 21.18 -18.09 -3.94
C PRO A 48 22.47 -18.91 -3.81
N PHE A 49 23.20 -19.08 -4.92
CA PHE A 49 24.51 -19.73 -4.90
C PHE A 49 25.55 -18.83 -4.24
N CYS A 50 26.43 -19.39 -3.42
CA CYS A 50 27.51 -18.61 -2.80
C CYS A 50 28.51 -18.16 -3.89
N THR A 51 28.81 -16.86 -3.96
CA THR A 51 29.87 -16.32 -4.81
C THR A 51 31.18 -16.29 -4.04
N GLY A 52 32.06 -17.27 -4.26
CA GLY A 52 33.37 -17.39 -3.60
C GLY A 52 33.37 -18.20 -2.31
N GLN A 53 34.45 -18.09 -1.52
CA GLN A 53 34.68 -18.86 -0.29
C GLN A 53 34.09 -18.16 0.95
N SER A 54 32.87 -17.63 0.86
CA SER A 54 32.18 -17.08 2.03
C SER A 54 31.42 -18.20 2.75
N ASN A 55 31.78 -18.43 4.02
CA ASN A 55 31.09 -19.39 4.90
C ASN A 55 29.78 -18.78 5.40
N GLY A 56 28.70 -18.88 4.62
CA GLY A 56 27.37 -18.45 5.04
C GLY A 56 26.34 -19.57 4.96
N ASP A 57 25.57 -19.78 6.03
CA ASP A 57 24.52 -20.82 6.13
C ASP A 57 23.29 -20.57 5.21
N HIS A 58 23.25 -19.40 4.56
CA HIS A 58 22.13 -18.90 3.76
C HIS A 58 22.36 -18.92 2.24
N CYS A 59 23.40 -19.61 1.77
CA CYS A 59 23.67 -19.78 0.34
C CYS A 59 24.01 -21.24 0.01
N ILE A 60 23.68 -21.68 -1.21
CA ILE A 60 23.93 -23.06 -1.64
C ILE A 60 25.42 -23.18 -1.95
N ARG A 61 26.11 -24.03 -1.18
CA ARG A 61 27.52 -24.34 -1.37
C ARG A 61 27.70 -25.45 -2.39
N PHE A 62 28.67 -25.26 -3.26
CA PHE A 62 29.21 -26.33 -4.08
C PHE A 62 30.63 -26.64 -3.63
N ASN A 63 31.05 -27.91 -3.68
CA ASN A 63 32.48 -28.17 -3.66
C ASN A 63 33.05 -27.67 -4.98
N SER A 64 33.93 -26.68 -4.92
CA SER A 64 34.82 -26.40 -6.04
C SER A 64 35.68 -27.65 -6.22
N PRO A 65 35.83 -28.17 -7.45
CA PRO A 65 36.99 -29.01 -7.73
C PRO A 65 38.20 -28.13 -7.43
N ASP A 66 39.23 -28.70 -6.79
CA ASP A 66 40.56 -28.12 -6.91
C ASP A 66 40.81 -27.83 -8.39
N ALA A 67 41.40 -26.67 -8.70
CA ALA A 67 41.46 -26.06 -10.04
C ALA A 67 42.09 -26.92 -11.17
N ASN A 68 42.42 -28.17 -10.88
CA ASN A 68 43.09 -29.12 -11.76
C ASN A 68 42.18 -30.25 -12.28
N ASP A 69 40.91 -30.35 -11.85
CA ASP A 69 40.01 -31.43 -12.31
C ASP A 69 38.74 -30.90 -12.98
N SER A 70 38.80 -30.79 -14.30
CA SER A 70 37.74 -30.25 -15.17
C SER A 70 36.55 -31.20 -15.39
N ASN A 71 36.59 -32.40 -14.81
CA ASN A 71 35.56 -33.45 -14.97
C ASN A 71 34.70 -33.68 -13.72
N ALA A 72 34.89 -32.91 -12.66
CA ALA A 72 34.15 -33.10 -11.41
C ALA A 72 32.73 -32.51 -11.51
N VAL A 73 31.73 -33.40 -11.53
CA VAL A 73 30.31 -33.03 -11.47
C VAL A 73 30.03 -32.34 -10.12
N GLN A 74 29.43 -31.16 -10.19
CA GLN A 74 29.12 -30.35 -9.02
C GLN A 74 27.87 -30.91 -8.32
N TYR A 75 28.03 -31.51 -7.14
CA TYR A 75 26.88 -32.06 -6.40
C TYR A 75 26.38 -31.04 -5.36
N ILE A 76 25.06 -30.88 -5.28
CA ILE A 76 24.36 -30.13 -4.23
C ILE A 76 23.82 -31.17 -3.24
N TRP A 77 24.28 -31.12 -1.99
CA TRP A 77 23.87 -32.06 -0.93
C TRP A 77 22.69 -31.54 -0.07
N GLU A 78 22.33 -30.25 -0.19
CA GLU A 78 21.13 -29.72 0.49
C GLU A 78 19.86 -30.36 -0.09
N THR A 79 19.16 -31.13 0.74
CA THR A 79 17.98 -31.91 0.35
C THR A 79 16.75 -31.42 1.09
N GLY A 80 15.59 -31.35 0.42
CA GLY A 80 14.32 -31.01 1.09
C GLY A 80 14.14 -29.51 1.34
N ASP A 81 13.86 -29.15 2.59
CA ASP A 81 13.56 -27.77 3.03
C ASP A 81 14.83 -26.91 3.20
N ASP A 82 16.00 -27.54 3.34
CA ASP A 82 17.27 -26.85 3.60
C ASP A 82 17.72 -25.98 2.43
N LYS A 83 17.19 -26.21 1.22
CA LYS A 83 17.47 -25.39 0.02
C LYS A 83 16.75 -24.05 -0.01
N PHE A 84 15.82 -23.83 0.91
CA PHE A 84 15.01 -22.63 0.96
C PHE A 84 15.41 -21.73 2.12
N VAL A 85 15.38 -20.43 1.89
CA VAL A 85 15.46 -19.42 2.95
C VAL A 85 14.12 -18.68 3.00
N GLU A 86 13.65 -18.45 4.21
CA GLU A 86 12.47 -17.65 4.44
C GLU A 86 12.85 -16.16 4.32
N ARG A 87 12.22 -15.46 3.39
CA ARG A 87 12.43 -14.02 3.18
C ARG A 87 11.16 -13.27 3.52
N LYS A 88 11.31 -12.24 4.34
CA LYS A 88 10.25 -11.25 4.59
C LYS A 88 10.13 -10.35 3.38
N PHE A 89 8.89 -10.08 2.99
CA PHE A 89 8.58 -9.11 1.96
C PHE A 89 7.43 -8.23 2.43
N HIS A 90 7.50 -6.97 2.03
CA HIS A 90 6.37 -6.07 2.10
C HIS A 90 6.11 -5.51 0.71
N ALA A 91 4.85 -5.57 0.31
CA ALA A 91 4.40 -5.12 -1.00
C ALA A 91 3.31 -4.06 -0.84
N GLY A 92 3.45 -2.97 -1.58
CA GLY A 92 2.37 -2.02 -1.88
C GLY A 92 2.07 -1.96 -3.36
N ILE A 93 1.22 -1.01 -3.76
CA ILE A 93 0.84 -0.81 -5.17
C ILE A 93 2.06 -0.48 -6.04
N TRP A 94 2.97 0.35 -5.53
CA TRP A 94 4.08 0.93 -6.31
C TRP A 94 5.38 0.14 -6.20
N TYR A 95 5.69 -0.30 -4.98
CA TYR A 95 6.96 -0.92 -4.63
C TYR A 95 6.72 -2.20 -3.84
N SER A 96 7.52 -3.21 -4.16
CA SER A 96 7.68 -4.42 -3.36
C SER A 96 9.12 -4.47 -2.89
N CYS A 97 9.32 -4.56 -1.59
CA CYS A 97 10.64 -4.72 -1.01
C CYS A 97 10.75 -6.11 -0.39
N GLU A 98 11.90 -6.73 -0.58
CA GLU A 98 12.23 -8.06 -0.09
C GLU A 98 13.52 -7.97 0.71
N GLU A 99 13.57 -8.64 1.85
CA GLU A 99 14.77 -8.73 2.69
C GLU A 99 15.78 -9.69 2.05
N ILE A 100 16.98 -9.18 1.79
CA ILE A 100 18.11 -9.96 1.28
C ILE A 100 19.00 -10.33 2.45
N VAL A 101 19.27 -11.63 2.55
CA VAL A 101 20.23 -12.18 3.51
C VAL A 101 21.58 -11.49 3.30
N ASN A 102 22.07 -10.82 4.35
CA ASN A 102 23.36 -10.11 4.45
C ASN A 102 23.47 -8.74 3.74
N GLU A 103 22.46 -8.29 2.98
CA GLU A 103 22.52 -7.01 2.23
C GLU A 103 21.41 -6.00 2.58
N GLY A 104 20.48 -6.35 3.47
CA GLY A 104 19.36 -5.48 3.87
C GLY A 104 18.14 -5.62 2.95
N GLU A 105 17.28 -4.60 2.89
CA GLU A 105 16.07 -4.61 2.05
C GLU A 105 16.35 -4.15 0.62
N LYS A 106 15.79 -4.86 -0.38
CA LYS A 106 15.86 -4.46 -1.78
C LYS A 106 14.46 -4.19 -2.32
N CYS A 107 14.19 -2.93 -2.61
CA CYS A 107 12.94 -2.49 -3.22
C CYS A 107 12.98 -2.57 -4.75
N ARG A 108 11.91 -3.11 -5.33
CA ARG A 108 11.66 -3.15 -6.78
C ARG A 108 10.26 -2.65 -7.07
N SER A 109 10.04 -2.08 -8.25
CA SER A 109 8.69 -1.61 -8.63
C SER A 109 7.76 -2.79 -8.89
N PHE A 110 6.55 -2.74 -8.34
CA PHE A 110 5.59 -3.85 -8.44
C PHE A 110 5.19 -4.15 -9.90
N ILE A 111 5.09 -3.10 -10.73
CA ILE A 111 4.80 -3.21 -12.18
C ILE A 111 5.84 -4.06 -12.92
N SER A 112 7.11 -4.02 -12.49
CA SER A 112 8.18 -4.82 -13.10
C SER A 112 8.10 -6.31 -12.73
N LEU A 113 7.47 -6.64 -11.60
CA LEU A 113 7.28 -8.00 -11.09
C LEU A 113 6.04 -8.67 -11.66
N THR A 114 4.99 -7.89 -12.00
CA THR A 114 3.74 -8.45 -12.53
C THR A 114 3.88 -8.99 -13.96
N PRO A 115 3.52 -10.27 -14.20
CA PRO A 115 3.43 -10.86 -15.53
C PRO A 115 2.47 -10.07 -16.43
N ALA A 116 2.71 -10.07 -17.75
CA ALA A 116 1.92 -9.29 -18.70
C ALA A 116 0.41 -9.58 -18.69
N ALA A 117 0.02 -10.81 -18.34
CA ALA A 117 -1.39 -11.24 -18.26
C ALA A 117 -2.16 -10.55 -17.12
N ASP A 118 -1.50 -10.26 -15.99
CA ASP A 118 -2.15 -9.75 -14.78
C ASP A 118 -2.09 -8.22 -14.67
N ARG A 119 -1.36 -7.57 -15.58
CA ARG A 119 -1.22 -6.09 -15.60
C ARG A 119 -2.57 -5.39 -15.71
N GLY A 120 -3.54 -5.98 -16.42
CA GLY A 120 -4.88 -5.40 -16.55
C GLY A 120 -5.58 -5.24 -15.21
N VAL A 121 -5.47 -6.25 -14.33
CA VAL A 121 -6.11 -6.23 -13.00
C VAL A 121 -5.49 -5.15 -12.11
N LEU A 122 -4.16 -5.00 -12.17
CA LEU A 122 -3.45 -3.96 -11.42
C LEU A 122 -3.85 -2.54 -11.85
N TRP A 123 -4.02 -2.30 -13.15
CA TRP A 123 -4.48 -1.01 -13.63
C TRP A 123 -5.90 -0.70 -13.16
N LEU A 124 -6.79 -1.69 -13.13
CA LEU A 124 -8.14 -1.52 -12.61
C LEU A 124 -8.12 -1.16 -11.12
N SER A 125 -7.27 -1.81 -10.32
CA SER A 125 -7.13 -1.46 -8.90
C SER A 125 -6.58 -0.04 -8.71
N ILE A 126 -5.55 0.35 -9.47
CA ILE A 126 -5.00 1.72 -9.41
C ILE A 126 -6.06 2.77 -9.77
N ILE A 127 -6.83 2.53 -10.83
CA ILE A 127 -7.90 3.45 -11.25
C ILE A 127 -8.98 3.53 -10.17
N SER A 128 -9.38 2.40 -9.59
CA SER A 128 -10.37 2.36 -8.51
C SER A 128 -9.92 3.17 -7.29
N GLU A 129 -8.68 2.99 -6.84
CA GLU A 129 -8.11 3.74 -5.72
C GLU A 129 -7.99 5.25 -6.02
N LEU A 130 -7.60 5.61 -7.25
CA LEU A 130 -7.55 7.02 -7.66
C LEU A 130 -8.94 7.65 -7.69
N LEU A 131 -9.94 6.94 -8.21
CA LEU A 131 -11.34 7.39 -8.20
C LEU A 131 -11.84 7.58 -6.77
N TYR A 132 -11.51 6.66 -5.85
CA TYR A 132 -11.84 6.77 -4.44
C TYR A 132 -11.25 8.03 -3.80
N ILE A 133 -9.95 8.30 -4.00
CA ILE A 133 -9.30 9.50 -3.47
C ILE A 133 -9.91 10.78 -4.07
N ILE A 134 -10.23 10.79 -5.37
CA ILE A 134 -10.88 11.94 -6.02
C ILE A 134 -12.28 12.18 -5.44
N LEU A 135 -13.05 11.13 -5.18
CA LEU A 135 -14.36 11.25 -4.51
C LEU A 135 -14.20 11.82 -3.11
N LEU A 136 -13.29 11.30 -2.29
CA LEU A 136 -13.01 11.85 -0.96
C LEU A 136 -12.56 13.32 -0.99
N LEU A 137 -11.67 13.69 -1.93
CA LEU A 137 -11.26 15.09 -2.15
C LEU A 137 -12.47 15.97 -2.46
N THR A 138 -13.32 15.52 -3.38
CA THR A 138 -14.53 16.25 -3.78
C THR A 138 -15.46 16.43 -2.59
N GLY A 139 -15.70 15.38 -1.80
CA GLY A 139 -16.51 15.43 -0.58
C GLY A 139 -15.95 16.40 0.47
N ALA A 140 -14.64 16.38 0.70
CA ALA A 140 -13.97 17.30 1.62
C ALA A 140 -14.03 18.76 1.16
N ILE A 141 -13.90 19.02 -0.16
CA ILE A 141 -14.06 20.36 -0.74
C ILE A 141 -15.49 20.86 -0.55
N LEU A 142 -16.50 20.02 -0.80
CA LEU A 142 -17.90 20.41 -0.58
C LEU A 142 -18.18 20.76 0.89
N MET A 143 -17.65 19.98 1.83
CA MET A 143 -17.75 20.26 3.27
C MET A 143 -17.02 21.56 3.65
N ALA A 144 -15.87 21.84 3.05
CA ALA A 144 -15.14 23.09 3.25
C ALA A 144 -15.93 24.30 2.73
N VAL A 145 -16.55 24.19 1.55
CA VAL A 145 -17.43 25.22 0.99
C VAL A 145 -18.63 25.47 1.90
N GLU A 146 -19.23 24.45 2.50
CA GLU A 146 -20.33 24.60 3.47
C GLU A 146 -19.89 25.32 4.76
N MET A 147 -18.64 25.13 5.21
CA MET A 147 -18.10 25.86 6.36
C MET A 147 -17.74 27.31 6.04
N CYS A 148 -17.17 27.58 4.86
CA CYS A 148 -16.72 28.91 4.45
C CYS A 148 -17.87 29.82 3.97
N TYR A 149 -18.85 29.27 3.26
CA TYR A 149 -20.01 30.00 2.78
C TYR A 149 -21.21 29.68 3.67
N TYR A 150 -21.67 30.66 4.43
CA TYR A 150 -22.94 30.63 5.17
C TYR A 150 -24.11 30.75 4.18
N SER A 151 -24.16 29.86 3.17
CA SER A 151 -25.16 29.90 2.12
C SER A 151 -26.54 29.60 2.67
N THR A 152 -27.54 30.21 2.03
CA THR A 152 -28.95 30.05 2.37
C THR A 152 -29.33 28.58 2.51
N VAL A 153 -30.32 28.28 3.37
CA VAL A 153 -30.69 26.90 3.78
C VAL A 153 -30.95 25.95 2.60
N ILE A 154 -31.37 26.49 1.45
CA ILE A 154 -31.69 25.74 0.22
C ILE A 154 -30.42 25.26 -0.51
N ASP A 155 -29.39 26.10 -0.61
CA ASP A 155 -28.09 25.69 -1.20
C ASP A 155 -27.33 24.73 -0.27
N ARG A 156 -27.50 24.91 1.04
CA ARG A 156 -26.89 24.07 2.08
C ARG A 156 -27.40 22.62 2.05
N LEU A 157 -28.70 22.42 1.85
CA LEU A 157 -29.31 21.07 1.79
C LEU A 157 -28.81 20.27 0.57
N LYS A 158 -28.59 20.96 -0.56
CA LYS A 158 -28.19 20.36 -1.84
C LYS A 158 -26.72 19.93 -1.85
N ILE A 159 -25.84 20.73 -1.23
CA ILE A 159 -24.40 20.44 -1.11
C ILE A 159 -24.15 19.29 -0.13
N ASN A 160 -24.84 19.25 1.01
CA ASN A 160 -24.69 18.17 1.99
C ASN A 160 -25.19 16.82 1.46
N ALA A 161 -26.27 16.80 0.66
CA ALA A 161 -26.74 15.58 0.00
C ALA A 161 -25.73 15.06 -1.05
N PHE A 162 -25.12 15.95 -1.84
CA PHE A 162 -24.11 15.56 -2.82
C PHE A 162 -22.82 15.08 -2.14
N SER A 163 -22.39 15.76 -1.07
CA SER A 163 -21.26 15.33 -0.24
C SER A 163 -21.51 13.93 0.34
N ALA A 164 -22.70 13.67 0.89
CA ALA A 164 -23.07 12.36 1.41
C ALA A 164 -23.06 11.25 0.34
N VAL A 165 -23.59 11.50 -0.85
CA VAL A 165 -23.56 10.51 -1.95
C VAL A 165 -22.13 10.24 -2.41
N VAL A 166 -21.29 11.27 -2.52
CA VAL A 166 -19.89 11.12 -2.91
C VAL A 166 -19.09 10.36 -1.85
N THR A 167 -19.33 10.63 -0.55
CA THR A 167 -18.69 9.89 0.53
C THR A 167 -19.19 8.44 0.63
N VAL A 168 -20.46 8.17 0.34
CA VAL A 168 -21.01 6.79 0.31
C VAL A 168 -20.50 6.01 -0.89
N LEU A 169 -20.38 6.61 -2.07
CA LEU A 169 -19.80 5.97 -3.25
C LEU A 169 -18.29 5.74 -3.12
N ALA A 170 -17.65 6.46 -2.21
CA ALA A 170 -16.25 6.25 -1.89
C ALA A 170 -16.07 5.00 -0.98
N GLY A 171 -17.02 4.68 -0.11
CA GLY A 171 -16.96 3.50 0.77
C GLY A 171 -17.36 2.19 0.07
#